data_AF-A0AAP9RIT1-F1
#
_entry.id   AF-A0AAP9RIT1-F1
#
_cell.length_a   1.000
_cell.length_b   1.000
_cell.length_c   1.000
_cell.angle_alpha   90.00
_cell.angle_beta   90.00
_cell.angle_gamma   90.00
#
_symmetry.space_group_name_H-M   'P 1'
#
loop_
_entity.id
_entity.type
_entity.pdbx_description
1 polymer ?
#
loop_
_entity_poly.entity_id
_entity_poly.type
_entity_poly.pdbx_seq_one_letter_code
_entity_poly.pdbx_strand_id
1 'polypeptide(L)'
;MPSKEYMKQQGVKMNDGVSINMEQPSPGTGGRHRLTQTYGRNMTDIKKQTYYDLSSRDALSFDIKDLRRIYKEQGLYTPEVRKGLMDAIKLNKELYPELFNK
;
A
#
# COMPACT_ATOMS: atom_id res chain seq x y z
N MET A 1 1.11 0.42 -0.82
CA MET A 1 0.74 0.52 -2.25
C MET A 1 -0.68 0.09 -2.39
N PRO A 2 -1.47 0.77 -3.24
CA PRO A 2 -2.92 0.66 -3.22
C PRO A 2 -3.40 -0.79 -3.19
N SER A 3 -4.52 -1.05 -2.52
CA SER A 3 -5.08 -2.40 -2.42
C SER A 3 -5.26 -3.08 -3.79
N LYS A 4 -5.19 -4.41 -3.81
CA LYS A 4 -5.38 -5.17 -5.05
C LYS A 4 -6.71 -4.85 -5.71
N GLU A 5 -7.76 -4.65 -4.91
CA GLU A 5 -9.09 -4.27 -5.37
C GLU A 5 -9.07 -2.88 -6.01
N TYR A 6 -8.38 -1.91 -5.41
CA TYR A 6 -8.21 -0.57 -5.97
C TYR A 6 -7.48 -0.63 -7.31
N MET A 7 -6.34 -1.32 -7.38
CA MET A 7 -5.55 -1.43 -8.61
C MET A 7 -6.35 -2.10 -9.73
N LYS A 8 -7.16 -3.12 -9.40
CA LYS A 8 -8.05 -3.77 -10.36
C LYS A 8 -9.11 -2.81 -10.93
N GLN A 9 -9.68 -1.93 -10.10
CA GLN A 9 -10.64 -0.91 -10.56
C GLN A 9 -10.00 0.10 -11.52
N GLN A 10 -8.69 0.35 -11.38
CA GLN A 10 -7.91 1.19 -12.28
C GLN A 10 -7.35 0.44 -13.51
N GLY A 11 -7.76 -0.82 -13.73
CA GLY A 11 -7.35 -1.62 -14.89
C GLY A 11 -5.99 -2.32 -14.76
N VAL A 12 -5.35 -2.28 -13.59
CA VAL A 12 -4.07 -2.95 -13.35
C VAL A 12 -4.31 -4.40 -12.92
N LYS A 13 -3.62 -5.35 -13.54
CA LYS A 13 -3.74 -6.78 -13.19
C LYS A 13 -3.16 -7.03 -11.80
N MET A 14 -3.70 -8.04 -11.12
CA MET A 14 -3.35 -8.37 -9.73
C MET A 14 -1.83 -8.57 -9.51
N ASN A 15 -1.13 -9.18 -10.46
CA ASN A 15 0.30 -9.50 -10.34
C ASN A 15 1.23 -8.38 -10.80
N ASP A 16 0.68 -7.33 -11.41
CA ASP A 16 1.44 -6.20 -11.95
C ASP A 16 1.45 -5.01 -10.95
N GLY A 17 0.70 -5.14 -9.86
CA GLY A 17 0.67 -4.17 -8.77
C GLY A 17 1.98 -4.20 -7.97
N VAL A 18 2.45 -3.02 -7.60
CA VAL A 18 3.70 -2.88 -6.86
C VAL A 18 3.39 -3.19 -5.37
N SER A 19 4.24 -3.97 -4.68
CA SER A 19 4.02 -4.38 -3.27
C SER A 19 5.27 -4.24 -2.38
N ILE A 20 5.07 -4.11 -1.07
CA ILE A 20 6.15 -4.10 -0.06
C ILE A 20 5.89 -5.25 0.90
N ASN A 21 6.91 -6.07 1.15
CA ASN A 21 6.86 -7.08 2.19
C ASN A 21 7.28 -6.46 3.54
N MET A 22 6.36 -6.41 4.51
CA MET A 22 6.66 -5.90 5.86
C MET A 22 6.95 -7.00 6.87
N GLU A 23 6.32 -8.16 6.68
CA GLU A 23 6.43 -9.31 7.58
C GLU A 23 6.48 -10.59 6.75
N GLN A 24 7.42 -11.48 7.08
CA GLN A 24 7.47 -12.80 6.50
C GLN A 24 7.31 -13.83 7.62
N PRO A 25 6.07 -14.25 7.94
CA PRO A 25 5.86 -15.33 8.89
C PRO A 25 6.52 -16.62 8.37
N SER A 26 7.32 -17.26 9.21
CA SER A 26 7.95 -18.55 8.91
C SER A 26 7.51 -19.59 9.95
N PRO A 27 7.00 -20.77 9.56
CA PRO A 27 6.71 -21.21 8.18
C PRO A 27 5.42 -20.55 7.64
N GLY A 28 5.46 -20.01 6.41
CA GLY A 28 4.31 -19.38 5.77
C GLY A 28 4.64 -18.61 4.48
N THR A 29 3.62 -18.30 3.68
CA THR A 29 3.70 -17.38 2.54
C THR A 29 3.34 -15.97 3.01
N GLY A 30 4.22 -15.01 2.72
CA GLY A 30 4.04 -13.60 3.09
C GLY A 30 2.74 -13.01 2.53
N GLY A 31 2.23 -11.97 3.21
CA GLY A 31 0.97 -11.32 2.85
C GLY A 31 0.96 -9.85 3.27
N ARG A 32 -0.18 -9.17 3.10
CA ARG A 32 -0.34 -7.82 3.62
C ARG A 32 -0.31 -7.84 5.14
N HIS A 33 0.49 -6.96 5.73
CA HIS A 33 0.62 -6.83 7.16
C HIS A 33 -0.75 -6.57 7.81
N ARG A 34 -1.11 -7.38 8.82
CA ARG A 34 -2.47 -7.40 9.40
C ARG A 34 -2.94 -6.07 9.99
N LEU A 35 -2.01 -5.19 10.37
CA LEU A 35 -2.30 -3.86 10.91
C LEU A 35 -2.57 -2.78 9.83
N THR A 36 -2.44 -3.11 8.55
CA THR A 36 -2.77 -2.16 7.47
C THR A 36 -4.29 -1.92 7.42
N GLN A 37 -4.71 -0.67 7.23
CA GLN A 37 -6.13 -0.30 7.19
C GLN A 37 -6.87 -0.98 6.05
N THR A 38 -6.18 -1.20 4.92
CA THR A 38 -6.71 -1.91 3.75
C THR A 38 -6.63 -3.44 3.87
N TYR A 39 -6.36 -3.99 5.06
CA TYR A 39 -6.44 -5.42 5.35
C TYR A 39 -7.79 -5.82 5.96
N GLY A 40 -8.40 -6.88 5.42
CA GLY A 40 -9.61 -7.48 5.99
C GLY A 40 -10.76 -6.48 6.22
N ARG A 41 -11.22 -6.40 7.48
CA ARG A 41 -12.28 -5.49 7.96
C ARG A 41 -11.73 -4.34 8.83
N ASN A 42 -10.45 -3.98 8.67
CA ASN A 42 -9.85 -2.89 9.45
C ASN A 42 -10.45 -1.50 9.11
N MET A 43 -11.14 -1.38 7.98
CA MET A 43 -11.97 -0.23 7.64
C MET A 43 -13.45 -0.61 7.69
N THR A 44 -14.27 0.36 8.13
CA THR A 44 -15.72 0.31 7.91
C THR A 44 -16.04 0.40 6.42
N ASP A 45 -17.22 -0.05 6.01
CA ASP A 45 -17.62 -0.01 4.60
C ASP A 45 -17.59 1.42 4.02
N ILE A 46 -17.99 2.42 4.82
CA ILE A 46 -17.92 3.84 4.45
C ILE A 46 -16.47 4.28 4.19
N LYS A 47 -15.53 3.92 5.07
CA LYS A 47 -14.11 4.27 4.90
C LYS A 47 -13.50 3.57 3.70
N LYS A 48 -13.90 2.32 3.46
CA LYS A 48 -13.47 1.53 2.32
C LYS A 48 -13.95 2.14 1.01
N GLN A 49 -15.21 2.58 0.95
CA GLN A 49 -15.75 3.29 -0.20
C GLN A 49 -15.00 4.61 -0.43
N THR A 50 -14.85 5.42 0.61
CA THR A 50 -14.07 6.67 0.55
C THR A 50 -12.65 6.42 0.01
N TYR A 51 -12.00 5.34 0.43
CA TYR A 51 -10.67 4.96 -0.05
C TYR A 51 -10.67 4.59 -1.55
N TYR A 52 -11.72 3.93 -2.05
CA TYR A 52 -11.85 3.60 -3.47
C TYR A 52 -12.16 4.82 -4.34
N ASP A 53 -12.79 5.84 -3.78
CA ASP A 53 -13.08 7.10 -4.46
C ASP A 53 -11.85 8.04 -4.53
N LEU A 54 -10.74 7.70 -3.86
CA LEU A 54 -9.51 8.48 -3.92
C LEU A 54 -8.85 8.43 -5.30
N SER A 55 -8.15 9.51 -5.65
CA SER A 55 -7.18 9.51 -6.75
C SER A 55 -6.09 8.45 -6.50
N SER A 56 -5.47 7.91 -7.55
CA SER A 56 -4.46 6.85 -7.37
C SER A 56 -3.25 7.34 -6.58
N ARG A 57 -2.91 8.62 -6.74
CA ARG A 57 -1.89 9.29 -5.93
C ARG A 57 -2.28 9.37 -4.45
N ASP A 58 -3.53 9.70 -4.15
CA ASP A 58 -4.01 9.80 -2.76
C ASP A 58 -4.15 8.42 -2.11
N ALA A 59 -4.63 7.41 -2.85
CA ALA A 59 -4.66 6.03 -2.39
C ALA A 59 -3.25 5.50 -2.06
N LEU A 60 -2.27 5.80 -2.91
CA LEU A 60 -0.86 5.47 -2.65
C LEU A 60 -0.33 6.21 -1.41
N SER A 61 -0.62 7.50 -1.29
CA SER A 61 -0.24 8.32 -0.14
C SER A 61 -0.85 7.80 1.17
N PHE A 62 -2.12 7.41 1.14
CA PHE A 62 -2.84 6.80 2.25
C PHE A 62 -2.12 5.53 2.73
N ASP A 63 -1.86 4.60 1.83
CA ASP A 63 -1.20 3.34 2.19
C ASP A 63 0.24 3.57 2.68
N ILE A 64 1.01 4.48 2.08
CA ILE A 64 2.38 4.79 2.55
C ILE A 64 2.36 5.40 3.95
N LYS A 65 1.42 6.31 4.23
CA LYS A 65 1.25 6.90 5.58
C LYS A 65 0.88 5.83 6.60
N ASP A 66 0.03 4.89 6.22
CA ASP A 66 -0.40 3.79 7.08
C ASP A 66 0.76 2.84 7.41
N LEU A 67 1.55 2.44 6.40
CA LEU A 67 2.77 1.65 6.59
C LEU A 67 3.76 2.37 7.51
N ARG A 68 4.00 3.67 7.27
CA ARG A 68 4.88 4.49 8.11
C ARG A 68 4.39 4.56 9.55
N ARG A 69 3.08 4.67 9.77
CA ARG A 69 2.46 4.66 11.10
C ARG A 69 2.74 3.34 11.81
N ILE A 70 2.48 2.20 11.15
CA ILE A 70 2.72 0.86 11.70
C ILE A 70 4.18 0.68 12.10
N TYR A 71 5.12 1.01 11.20
CA TYR A 71 6.55 0.91 11.51
C TYR A 71 6.95 1.78 12.70
N LYS A 72 6.38 2.98 12.84
CA LYS A 72 6.65 3.86 13.99
C LYS A 72 6.07 3.31 15.29
N GLU A 73 4.82 2.84 15.26
CA GLU A 73 4.14 2.26 16.43
C GLU A 73 4.87 1.00 16.94
N GLN A 74 5.50 0.25 16.04
CA GLN A 74 6.31 -0.93 16.38
C GLN A 74 7.78 -0.61 16.71
N GLY A 75 8.22 0.66 16.61
CA GLY A 75 9.62 1.03 16.83
C GLY A 75 10.59 0.57 15.74
N LEU A 76 10.08 0.17 14.56
CA LEU A 76 10.82 -0.39 13.43
C LEU A 76 11.04 0.62 12.29
N TYR A 77 10.78 1.90 12.51
CA TYR A 77 10.94 2.93 11.47
C TYR A 77 12.40 3.34 11.30
N THR A 78 13.16 2.57 10.52
CA THR A 78 14.58 2.82 10.23
C THR A 78 14.79 3.59 8.91
N PRO A 79 16.02 4.09 8.64
CA PRO A 79 16.37 4.68 7.34
C PRO A 79 16.13 3.75 6.16
N GLU A 80 16.36 2.44 6.31
CA GLU A 80 16.14 1.42 5.28
C GLU A 80 14.66 1.28 4.96
N VAL A 81 13.80 1.23 5.99
CA VAL A 81 12.34 1.23 5.82
C VAL A 81 11.89 2.50 5.11
N ARG A 82 12.40 3.66 5.53
CA ARG A 82 12.09 4.94 4.86
C ARG A 82 12.47 4.91 3.38
N LYS A 83 13.65 4.37 3.04
CA LYS A 83 14.09 4.21 1.66
C LYS A 83 13.15 3.27 0.88
N GLY A 84 12.82 2.10 1.42
CA GLY A 84 11.89 1.16 0.79
C GLY A 84 10.51 1.78 0.52
N LEU A 85 9.99 2.61 1.43
CA LEU A 85 8.75 3.36 1.20
C LEU A 85 8.88 4.39 0.06
N MET A 86 10.04 5.06 -0.06
CA MET A 86 10.30 6.00 -1.16
C MET A 86 10.47 5.29 -2.51
N ASP A 87 11.18 4.16 -2.52
CA ASP A 87 11.39 3.34 -3.71
C ASP A 87 10.05 2.81 -4.24
N ALA A 88 9.14 2.41 -3.35
CA ALA A 88 7.78 2.04 -3.70
C ALA A 88 7.00 3.18 -4.38
N ILE A 89 7.10 4.41 -3.89
CA ILE A 89 6.44 5.57 -4.53
C ILE A 89 7.01 5.78 -5.93
N LYS A 90 8.34 5.74 -6.05
CA LYS A 90 9.04 5.93 -7.32
C LYS A 90 8.62 4.87 -8.34
N LEU A 91 8.61 3.60 -7.93
CA LEU A 91 8.26 2.49 -8.81
C LEU A 91 6.81 2.54 -9.30
N ASN A 92 5.85 3.00 -8.48
CA ASN A 92 4.47 3.24 -8.96
C ASN A 92 4.42 4.30 -10.06
N LYS A 93 5.15 5.41 -9.88
CA LYS A 93 5.18 6.50 -10.86
C LYS A 93 5.87 6.10 -12.16
N GLU A 94 6.87 5.22 -12.09
CA GLU A 94 7.57 4.69 -13.26
C GLU A 94 6.72 3.68 -14.04
N LEU A 95 6.04 2.76 -13.35
CA LEU A 95 5.25 1.72 -14.00
C LEU A 95 3.88 2.21 -14.48
N TYR A 96 3.26 3.15 -13.75
CA TYR A 96 1.92 3.65 -14.04
C TYR A 96 1.87 5.19 -13.99
N PRO A 97 2.64 5.89 -14.84
CA PRO A 97 2.70 7.35 -14.83
C PRO A 97 1.33 8.00 -15.02
N GLU A 98 0.47 7.42 -15.87
CA GLU A 98 -0.89 7.91 -16.14
C GLU A 98 -1.82 7.89 -14.90
N LEU A 99 -1.52 7.03 -13.92
CA LEU A 99 -2.28 6.94 -12.68
C LEU A 99 -1.67 7.82 -11.57
N PHE A 100 -0.34 7.87 -11.47
CA PHE A 100 0.34 8.45 -10.30
C PHE A 100 1.05 9.79 -10.54
N ASN A 101 1.12 10.29 -11.78
CA ASN A 101 1.67 11.62 -12.11
C ASN A 101 0.60 12.67 -12.42
N LYS A 102 -0.69 12.32 -12.29
CA LYS A 102 -1.79 13.27 -12.36
C LYS A 102 -1.88 14.18 -11.13
#